data_AF-A0A7J4GVT3-F1
#
_entry.id   AF-A0A7J4GVT3-F1
#
_cell.length_a   1.000
_cell.length_b   1.000
_cell.length_c   1.000
_cell.angle_alpha   90.00
_cell.angle_beta   90.00
_cell.angle_gamma   90.00
#
_symmetry.space_group_name_H-M   'P 1'
#
loop_
_entity.id
_entity.type
_entity.pdbx_description
1 polymer ?
#
loop_
_entity_poly.entity_id
_entity_poly.type
_entity_poly.pdbx_seq_one_letter_code
_entity_poly.pdbx_strand_id
1 'polypeptide(L)' 'MRFVFANPGCSAQSIVSFLSNDRNMRNHGLTPRKIGFFIPRHLKPHLTWWQDHTAGRRVYGPLPEDEAASSSETC' A
#
# COMPACT_ATOMS: atom_id res chain seq x y z
N MET A 1 -8.40 -5.41 -1.83
CA MET A 1 -7.37 -4.36 -1.99
C MET A 1 -7.73 -3.47 -3.17
N ARG A 2 -8.77 -2.62 -3.07
CA ARG A 2 -9.17 -1.74 -4.19
C ARG A 2 -8.80 -0.27 -3.96
N PHE A 3 -8.64 0.15 -2.71
CA PHE A 3 -8.39 1.55 -2.36
C PHE A 3 -7.09 2.10 -2.96
N VAL A 4 -5.97 1.38 -2.82
CA VAL A 4 -4.66 1.85 -3.32
C VAL A 4 -4.61 1.88 -4.85
N PHE A 5 -5.26 0.92 -5.52
CA PHE A 5 -5.39 0.92 -6.98
C PHE A 5 -6.28 2.05 -7.50
N ALA A 6 -7.35 2.39 -6.77
CA ALA A 6 -8.22 3.52 -7.11
C ALA A 6 -7.61 4.88 -6.75
N ASN A 7 -6.60 4.91 -5.86
CA ASN A 7 -5.95 6.13 -5.37
C ASN A 7 -4.42 5.93 -5.35
N PRO A 8 -3.77 5.90 -6.51
CA PRO A 8 -2.31 5.82 -6.58
C PRO A 8 -1.69 7.06 -5.92
N GLY A 9 -0.59 6.88 -5.20
CA GLY A 9 0.05 7.94 -4.42
C GLY A 9 -0.61 8.20 -3.06
N CYS A 10 -1.53 7.35 -2.61
CA CYS A 10 -2.12 7.48 -1.29
C CYS A 10 -1.11 7.21 -0.17
N SER A 11 -1.26 7.92 0.95
CA SER A 11 -0.36 7.77 2.10
C SER A 11 -0.79 6.61 3.02
N ALA A 12 0.11 6.17 3.90
CA ALA A 12 -0.22 5.18 4.93
C ALA A 12 -1.38 5.64 5.83
N GLN A 13 -1.47 6.95 6.12
CA GLN A 13 -2.56 7.52 6.91
C GLN A 13 -3.90 7.40 6.17
N SER A 14 -3.92 7.68 4.87
CA SER A 14 -5.13 7.56 4.05
C SER A 14 -5.63 6.11 4.04
N ILE A 15 -4.71 5.15 3.91
CA ILE A 15 -5.04 3.71 3.97
C ILE A 15 -5.62 3.34 5.34
N VAL A 16 -4.99 3.76 6.44
CA VAL A 16 -5.50 3.48 7.80
C VAL A 16 -6.87 4.11 8.02
N SER A 17 -7.08 5.34 7.54
CA SER A 17 -8.37 6.03 7.63
C SER A 17 -9.47 5.23 6.92
N PHE A 18 -9.21 4.81 5.67
CA PHE A 18 -10.13 3.96 4.91
C PHE A 18 -10.42 2.63 5.61
N LEU A 19 -9.38 1.95 6.13
CA LEU A 19 -9.58 0.68 6.84
C LEU A 19 -10.36 0.88 8.15
N SER A 20 -10.13 1.97 8.87
CA SER A 20 -10.76 2.23 10.15
C SER A 20 -12.23 2.63 9.99
N ASN A 21 -12.53 3.49 9.01
CA ASN A 21 -13.86 4.08 8.83
C ASN A 21 -14.72 3.23 7.88
N ASP A 22 -14.25 2.99 6.66
CA ASP A 22 -15.03 2.30 5.62
C ASP A 22 -15.05 0.77 5.79
N ARG A 23 -14.04 0.20 6.46
CA ARG A 23 -13.93 -1.24 6.69
C ARG A 23 -14.12 -1.64 8.15
N ASN A 24 -14.48 -0.70 9.02
CA ASN A 24 -14.70 -0.88 10.45
C ASN A 24 -13.54 -1.61 11.19
N MET A 25 -12.30 -1.46 10.71
CA MET A 25 -11.12 -2.12 11.30
C MET A 25 -10.49 -1.31 12.45
N ARG A 26 -11.25 -0.43 13.09
CA ARG A 26 -10.74 0.56 14.06
C ARG A 26 -10.09 -0.07 15.30
N ASN A 27 -10.50 -1.28 15.68
CA ASN A 27 -10.03 -1.98 16.87
C ASN A 27 -8.86 -2.96 16.61
N HIS A 28 -8.30 -3.00 15.40
CA HIS A 28 -7.25 -3.96 15.04
C HIS A 28 -5.81 -3.45 15.25
N GLY A 29 -5.65 -2.30 15.93
CA GLY A 29 -4.33 -1.70 16.19
C GLY A 29 -3.56 -1.40 14.90
N LEU A 30 -4.27 -1.05 13.83
CA LEU A 30 -3.66 -0.64 12.57
C LEU A 30 -3.14 0.79 12.71
N THR A 31 -1.86 0.98 12.41
CA THR A 31 -1.21 2.30 12.41
C THR A 31 -0.52 2.54 11.07
N PRO A 32 -0.26 3.81 10.69
CA PRO A 32 0.47 4.10 9.47
C PRO A 32 1.82 3.39 9.42
N ARG A 33 2.46 3.23 10.59
CA ARG A 33 3.71 2.48 10.73
C ARG A 33 3.52 0.98 10.45
N LYS A 34 2.46 0.36 10.98
CA LYS A 34 2.14 -1.05 10.72
C LYS A 34 1.83 -1.29 9.24
N ILE A 35 1.05 -0.41 8.60
CA ILE A 35 0.78 -0.47 7.15
C ILE A 35 2.09 -0.42 6.35
N GLY A 36 2.99 0.49 6.72
CA GLY A 36 4.27 0.60 6.05
C GLY A 36 5.26 -0.54 6.28
N PHE A 37 5.06 -1.36 7.31
CA PHE A 37 5.76 -2.63 7.46
C PHE A 37 5.05 -3.79 6.77
N PHE A 38 3.71 -3.73 6.68
CA PHE A 38 2.88 -4.78 6.13
C PHE A 38 2.96 -4.84 4.60
N ILE A 39 2.85 -3.69 3.92
CA ILE A 39 2.81 -3.62 2.46
C ILE A 39 4.07 -4.23 1.82
N PRO A 40 5.30 -3.84 2.21
CA PRO A 40 6.51 -4.41 1.60
C PRO A 40 6.70 -5.91 1.89
N ARG A 41 6.07 -6.46 2.93
CA ARG A 41 6.23 -7.87 3.34
C ARG A 41 5.18 -8.80 2.75
N HIS A 42 3.95 -8.34 2.62
CA HIS A 42 2.82 -9.20 2.26
C HIS A 42 2.17 -8.81 0.93
N LEU A 43 2.39 -7.58 0.46
CA LEU A 43 1.71 -7.02 -0.72
C LEU A 43 2.68 -6.60 -1.82
N LYS A 44 3.96 -6.93 -1.68
CA LYS A 44 5.02 -6.63 -2.66
C LYS A 44 4.69 -7.08 -4.09
N PRO A 45 4.01 -8.22 -4.34
CA PRO A 45 3.66 -8.64 -5.71
C PRO A 45 2.58 -7.78 -6.39
N HIS A 46 1.90 -6.90 -5.65
CA HIS A 46 0.75 -6.16 -6.15
C HIS A 46 0.88 -4.65 -5.99
N LEU A 47 1.66 -4.20 -5.01
CA LEU A 47 1.80 -2.80 -4.64
C LEU A 47 3.26 -2.45 -4.45
N THR A 48 3.62 -1.26 -4.91
CA THR A 48 4.90 -0.61 -4.64
C THR A 48 4.71 0.60 -3.72
N TRP A 49 5.82 1.14 -3.25
CA TRP A 49 5.85 2.38 -2.47
C TRP A 49 7.04 3.23 -2.87
N TRP A 50 6.89 4.54 -2.76
CA TRP A 50 7.96 5.50 -2.95
C TRP A 50 7.87 6.63 -1.91
N GLN A 51 8.95 7.38 -1.78
CA GLN A 51 8.98 8.54 -0.90
C GLN A 51 8.49 9.77 -1.66
N ASP A 52 7.42 10.39 -1.16
CA ASP A 52 6.99 11.70 -1.59
C ASP A 52 7.90 12.73 -0.90
N HIS A 53 8.83 13.30 -1.66
CA HIS A 53 9.81 14.27 -1.17
C HIS A 53 9.18 15.63 -0.86
N THR A 54 8.03 15.95 -1.45
CA THR A 54 7.31 17.20 -1.19
C THR A 54 6.58 17.14 0.14
N ALA A 55 5.91 16.02 0.43
CA ALA A 55 5.17 15.83 1.68
C ALA A 55 5.96 15.11 2.79
N GLY A 56 7.19 14.67 2.53
CA GLY A 56 8.06 13.99 3.50
C GLY A 56 7.50 12.65 3.99
N ARG A 57 6.68 11.96 3.18
CA ARG A 57 5.94 10.76 3.61
C ARG A 57 6.04 9.65 2.57
N ARG A 58 5.76 8.43 3.00
CA ARG A 58 5.67 7.27 2.10
C ARG A 58 4.27 7.17 1.50
N VAL A 59 4.24 6.98 0.19
CA VAL A 59 3.02 6.82 -0.60
C VAL A 59 3.05 5.47 -1.33
N TYR A 60 1.87 4.97 -1.67
CA TYR A 60 1.68 3.63 -2.23
C TYR A 60 0.90 3.68 -3.54
N GLY A 61 1.20 2.74 -4.42
CA GLY A 61 0.54 2.62 -5.71
C GLY A 61 0.69 1.21 -6.30
N PRO A 62 0.02 0.93 -7.42
CA PRO A 62 0.22 -0.29 -8.18
C PRO A 62 1.68 -0.40 -8.66
N LEU A 63 2.16 -1.63 -8.84
CA LEU A 63 3.41 -1.85 -9.57
C LEU A 63 3.28 -1.33 -11.01
N PRO A 64 4.32 -0.70 -11.57
CA PRO A 64 4.36 -0.42 -12.99
C PRO A 64 4.22 -1.73 -13.78
N GLU A 65 3.44 -1.70 -14.86
CA GLU A 65 3.07 -2.90 -15.63
C GLU A 65 4.30 -3.64 -16.19
N ASP A 66 5.43 -2.96 -16.36
CA ASP A 66 6.71 -3.54 -16.80
C ASP A 66 7.37 -4.49 -15.78
N GLU A 67 7.08 -4.38 -14.48
CA GLU A 67 7.68 -5.21 -13.41
C GLU A 67 6.78 -6.37 -12.96
N ALA A 68 5.49 -6.34 -13.30
CA ALA A 68 4.53 -7.38 -12.92
C ALA A 68 4.73 -8.69 -13.72
N ALA A 69 5.41 -8.62 -14.87
CA ALA A 69 5.68 -9.77 -15.74
C ALA A 69 6.85 -10.66 -15.28
N SER A 70 7.64 -10.27 -14.27
CA SER A 70 8.86 -10.99 -13.89
C SER A 70 8.70 -12.02 -12.75
N SER A 71 7.49 -12.34 -12.29
CA SER A 71 7.30 -13.31 -11.18
C SER A 71 6.42 -14.52 -11.50
N SER A 72 6.10 -14.77 -12.78
CA SER A 72 5.47 -16.01 -13.21
C SER A 72 6.45 -16.92 -13.94
N GLU A 73 7.56 -17.31 -13.29
CA GLU A 73 8.33 -18.50 -13.72
C GLU A 73 9.26 -18.95 -12.57
N THR A 74 8.78 -19.90 -11.77
CA THR A 74 9.65 -20.99 -11.30
C THR A 74 8.77 -22.23 -11.17
N CYS A 75 9.14 -23.23 -11.97
CA CYS A 75 8.60 -24.58 -12.08
C CYS A 75 8.60 -25.32 -10.72
#